data_AF-C9K0N1-F1
#
_entry.id   AF-C9K0N1-F1
#
_cell.length_a   1.000
_cell.length_b   1.000
_cell.length_c   1.000
_cell.angle_alpha   90.00
_cell.angle_beta   90.00
_cell.angle_gamma   90.00
#
_symmetry.space_group_name_H-M   'P 1'
#
loop_
_entity.id
_entity.type
_entity.pdbx_description
1 polymer ?
#
loop_
_entity_poly.entity_id
_entity_poly.type
_entity_poly.pdbx_seq_one_letter_code
_entity_poly.pdbx_strand_id
1 'polypeptide(L)' 'MAFVATQGATVVDQTTLMKKYLQFVAALTDVNTPDETKLKMMQEVSENFENVTSSPQYSTFLEHIIPRFLT' A
#
# COMPACT_ATOMS: atom_id res chain seq x y z
N MET A 1 24.58 -3.10 -29.67
CA MET A 1 24.02 -2.19 -28.65
C MET A 1 23.46 -3.07 -27.53
N ALA A 2 23.99 -2.92 -26.31
CA ALA A 2 23.67 -3.79 -25.19
C ALA A 2 22.23 -3.55 -24.71
N PHE A 3 21.40 -4.58 -24.72
CA PHE A 3 20.16 -4.61 -23.94
C PHE A 3 20.57 -4.76 -22.47
N VAL A 4 20.72 -3.63 -21.78
CA VAL A 4 20.74 -3.61 -20.32
C VAL A 4 19.32 -3.95 -19.87
N ALA A 5 19.11 -5.22 -19.56
CA ALA A 5 18.00 -5.64 -18.71
C ALA A 5 18.33 -5.16 -17.27
N THR A 6 18.04 -3.90 -16.97
CA THR A 6 18.06 -3.38 -15.59
C THR A 6 16.66 -3.43 -14.99
N GLN A 7 16.06 -4.61 -14.91
CA GLN A 7 14.80 -4.77 -14.19
C GLN A 7 14.87 -6.08 -13.42
N GLY A 8 15.07 -6.02 -12.10
CA GLY A 8 15.06 -7.25 -11.29
C GLY A 8 15.34 -7.11 -9.80
N ALA A 9 15.85 -5.98 -9.34
CA ALA A 9 15.98 -5.66 -7.92
C ALA A 9 15.79 -4.13 -7.85
N THR A 10 14.81 -3.53 -7.20
CA THR A 10 14.25 -3.75 -5.87
C THR A 10 12.86 -3.09 -5.82
N VAL A 11 12.02 -3.30 -6.83
CA VAL A 11 10.60 -2.97 -6.70
C VAL A 11 10.10 -3.96 -5.67
N VAL A 12 9.98 -3.56 -4.40
CA VAL A 12 9.27 -4.36 -3.39
C VAL A 12 8.02 -4.86 -4.10
N ASP A 13 7.88 -6.19 -4.23
CA ASP A 13 6.94 -6.83 -5.14
C ASP A 13 5.59 -6.10 -5.07
N GLN A 14 5.30 -5.29 -6.10
CA GLN A 14 4.22 -4.28 -6.05
C GLN A 14 2.87 -4.93 -5.72
N THR A 15 2.70 -6.17 -6.16
CA THR A 15 1.56 -7.04 -5.87
C THR A 15 1.49 -7.40 -4.37
N THR A 16 2.63 -7.71 -3.77
CA THR A 16 2.75 -8.00 -2.33
C THR A 16 2.53 -6.74 -1.48
N LEU A 17 3.09 -5.59 -1.89
CA LEU A 17 2.82 -4.29 -1.25
C LEU A 17 1.32 -3.98 -1.25
N MET A 18 0.65 -4.15 -2.39
CA MET A 18 -0.76 -3.82 -2.49
C MET A 18 -1.63 -4.68 -1.56
N LYS A 19 -1.31 -5.98 -1.43
CA LYS A 19 -1.97 -6.86 -0.45
C LYS A 19 -1.73 -6.37 0.99
N LYS A 20 -0.50 -5.95 1.32
CA LYS A 20 -0.16 -5.40 2.63
C LYS A 20 -0.96 -4.14 2.93
N TYR A 21 -1.07 -3.23 1.96
CA TYR A 21 -1.84 -1.99 2.11
C TYR A 21 -3.34 -2.21 2.27
N LEU A 22 -3.92 -3.16 1.55
CA LEU A 22 -5.31 -3.56 1.76
C LEU A 22 -5.53 -4.09 3.18
N GLN A 23 -4.58 -4.87 3.72
CA GLN A 23 -4.63 -5.29 5.13
C GLN A 23 -4.47 -4.12 6.10
N PHE A 24 -3.62 -3.14 5.79
CA PHE A 24 -3.48 -1.93 6.61
C PHE A 24 -4.78 -1.12 6.64
N VAL A 25 -5.41 -0.90 5.49
CA VAL A 25 -6.74 -0.27 5.42
C VAL A 25 -7.78 -1.06 6.21
N ALA A 26 -7.69 -2.40 6.18
CA ALA A 26 -8.57 -3.25 6.98
C ALA A 26 -8.40 -2.99 8.49
N ALA A 27 -7.15 -2.95 8.95
CA ALA A 27 -6.78 -2.74 10.34
C ALA A 27 -7.04 -1.30 10.82
N LEU A 28 -6.91 -0.30 9.95
CA LEU A 28 -7.17 1.11 10.30
C LEU A 28 -8.61 1.32 10.77
N THR A 29 -9.56 0.59 10.19
CA THR A 29 -10.97 0.67 10.57
C THR A 29 -11.40 -0.37 11.62
N ASP A 30 -10.50 -1.25 12.03
CA ASP A 30 -10.77 -2.15 13.13
C ASP A 30 -10.61 -1.38 14.46
N VAL A 31 -11.65 -1.40 15.27
CA VAL A 31 -11.72 -0.74 16.58
C VAL A 31 -10.85 -1.44 17.64
N ASN A 32 -10.50 -2.71 17.41
CA ASN A 32 -9.62 -3.49 18.28
C ASN A 32 -8.14 -3.32 17.93
N THR A 33 -7.83 -2.70 16.78
CA THR A 33 -6.45 -2.42 16.41
C THR A 33 -5.93 -1.24 17.23
N PRO A 34 -4.79 -1.36 17.93
CA PRO A 34 -4.22 -0.28 18.72
C PRO A 34 -3.89 0.95 17.86
N ASP A 35 -4.09 2.16 18.39
CA ASP A 35 -3.75 3.40 17.67
C ASP A 35 -2.28 3.47 17.25
N GLU A 36 -1.35 2.94 18.07
CA GLU A 36 0.07 2.87 17.71
C GLU A 36 0.29 2.01 16.46
N THR A 37 -0.46 0.91 16.32
CA THR A 37 -0.42 0.06 15.13
C THR A 37 -1.00 0.78 13.92
N LYS A 38 -2.11 1.50 14.08
CA LYS A 38 -2.71 2.33 13.02
C LYS A 38 -1.75 3.40 12.52
N LEU A 39 -1.08 4.10 13.44
CA LEU A 39 -0.08 5.12 13.12
C LEU A 39 1.10 4.55 12.32
N LYS A 40 1.65 3.40 12.74
CA LYS A 40 2.73 2.73 12.00
C LYS A 40 2.29 2.31 10.60
N MET A 41 1.08 1.76 10.48
CA MET A 41 0.53 1.36 9.17
C MET A 41 0.33 2.57 8.25
N MET A 42 -0.21 3.68 8.76
CA MET A 42 -0.34 4.93 8.00
C MET A 42 1.01 5.49 7.57
N GLN A 43 2.02 5.47 8.45
CA GLN A 43 3.38 5.89 8.10
C GLN A 43 3.92 5.05 6.95
N GLU A 44 3.82 3.73 7.02
CA GLU A 44 4.34 2.86 5.98
C GLU A 44 3.62 3.06 4.63
N VAL A 45 2.30 3.27 4.65
CA VAL A 45 1.52 3.65 3.45
C VAL A 45 2.03 4.95 2.88
N SER A 46 2.29 5.95 3.73
CA SER A 46 2.76 7.26 3.28
C SER A 46 4.17 7.20 2.68
N GLU A 47 5.07 6.41 3.26
CA GLU A 47 6.44 6.22 2.76
C GLU A 47 6.47 5.51 1.40
N ASN A 48 5.52 4.62 1.15
CA ASN A 48 5.40 3.89 -0.10
C ASN A 48 4.31 4.44 -1.01
N PHE A 49 3.77 5.62 -0.70
CA PHE A 49 2.63 6.18 -1.42
C PHE A 49 2.95 6.39 -2.90
N GLU A 50 4.19 6.77 -3.21
CA GLU A 50 4.69 6.88 -4.58
C GLU A 50 4.65 5.52 -5.31
N ASN A 51 5.03 4.43 -4.62
CA ASN A 51 4.97 3.08 -5.19
C ASN A 51 3.51 2.62 -5.39
N VAL A 52 2.65 2.93 -4.43
CA VAL A 52 1.21 2.60 -4.45
C VAL A 52 0.50 3.31 -5.59
N THR A 53 0.72 4.62 -5.75
CA THR A 53 0.14 5.44 -6.83
C THR A 53 0.69 5.08 -8.21
N SER A 54 1.95 4.65 -8.27
CA SER A 54 2.58 4.15 -9.50
C SER A 54 2.20 2.70 -9.83
N SER A 55 1.50 2.01 -8.93
CA SER A 55 1.10 0.62 -9.13
C SER A 55 -0.19 0.52 -9.97
N PRO A 56 -0.27 -0.45 -10.89
CA PRO A 56 -1.50 -0.70 -11.65
C PRO A 56 -2.69 -1.11 -10.77
N GLN A 57 -2.45 -1.53 -9.52
CA GLN A 57 -3.52 -1.91 -8.58
C GLN A 57 -4.01 -0.75 -7.69
N TYR A 58 -3.53 0.48 -7.93
CA TYR A 58 -3.92 1.66 -7.17
C TYR A 58 -5.44 1.89 -7.15
N SER A 59 -6.12 1.66 -8.28
CA SER A 59 -7.59 1.78 -8.35
C SER A 59 -8.28 0.90 -7.32
N THR A 60 -7.88 -0.38 -7.22
CA THR A 60 -8.46 -1.32 -6.26
C THR A 60 -8.18 -0.90 -4.82
N PHE A 61 -7.00 -0.36 -4.55
CA PHE A 61 -6.68 0.19 -3.24
C PHE A 61 -7.58 1.38 -2.89
N LEU A 62 -7.78 2.31 -3.83
CA LEU A 62 -8.70 3.44 -3.66
C LEU A 62 -10.13 3.00 -3.37
N GLU A 63 -10.64 2.01 -4.11
CA GLU A 63 -11.98 1.44 -3.89
C GLU A 63 -12.17 0.90 -2.47
N HIS A 64 -11.11 0.41 -1.82
CA HIS A 64 -11.18 -0.10 -0.46
C HIS A 64 -10.94 0.98 0.60
N ILE A 65 -10.03 1.93 0.36
CA ILE A 65 -9.67 2.96 1.35
C ILE A 65 -10.67 4.11 1.41
N ILE A 66 -11.23 4.53 0.27
CA ILE A 66 -12.18 5.65 0.19
C ILE A 66 -13.40 5.44 1.11
N PRO A 67 -14.15 4.32 1.01
CA PRO A 67 -15.31 4.11 1.89
C PRO A 67 -14.91 3.91 3.36
N ARG A 68 -13.67 3.57 3.66
CA ARG A 68 -13.15 3.36 5.02
C ARG A 68 -12.75 4.65 5.72
N PHE A 69 -12.45 5.71 4.96
CA PHE A 69 -12.08 7.03 5.48
C PHE A 69 -13.22 8.06 5.42
N LEU A 70 -14.25 7.84 4.60
CA LEU A 70 -15.39 8.76 4.43
C LEU A 70 -16.60 8.45 5.31
N THR A 71 -16.58 7.33 6.06
CA THR A 71 -17.61 6.95 7.04
C THR A 71 -17.14 7.27 8.46
#